data_AF-A0A220W736-F1
#
_entry.id   AF-A0A220W736-F1
#
_cell.length_a   1.000
_cell.length_b   1.000
_cell.length_c   1.000
_cell.angle_alpha   90.00
_cell.angle_beta   90.00
_cell.angle_gamma   90.00
#
_symmetry.space_group_name_H-M   'P 1'
#
loop_
_entity.id
_entity.type
_entity.pdbx_description
1 polymer ?
#
loop_
_entity_poly.entity_id
_entity_poly.type
_entity_poly.pdbx_seq_one_letter_code
_entity_poly.pdbx_strand_id
1 'polypeptide(L)'
;MSATTDRELGPEMSGKRFDLGALADLLIILAVLVIVKQSVLPFSYLYAGPASTFSAMLVGTILLRRRGLGWKDLGLRWPVNWWKTIGLTLLSMGLFIAATQLMQLFADAFFEDVGTSGRFDHIEGNLAAYIGMMLLVWTHGSFFEELLFRAFVIDRTSTAFGGSWRTDIGAALFSSVFFGYRHYYYQGMHGALITGVGGFAFAMLYLWIGRKNIMPLIFAHGIFNSLGQTFRFLGIRD
;
A
#
# COMPACT_ATOMS: atom_id res chain seq x y z
N MET A 1 -23.23 38.84 49.12
CA MET A 1 -22.18 39.04 48.09
C MET A 1 -20.90 38.38 48.57
N SER A 2 -20.59 37.20 48.04
CA SER A 2 -19.22 36.68 47.99
C SER A 2 -19.20 35.66 46.85
N ALA A 3 -18.80 36.15 45.67
CA ALA A 3 -18.63 35.33 44.48
C ALA A 3 -17.25 34.67 44.58
N THR A 4 -17.22 33.38 44.91
CA THR A 4 -16.02 32.57 44.82
C THR A 4 -15.92 32.03 43.40
N THR A 5 -15.11 32.74 42.61
CA THR A 5 -14.43 32.35 41.37
C THR A 5 -14.50 30.87 41.02
N ASP A 6 -15.32 30.55 40.02
CA ASP A 6 -15.17 29.37 39.19
C ASP A 6 -13.79 29.40 38.52
N ARG A 7 -12.93 28.44 38.89
CA ARG A 7 -11.73 28.16 38.12
C ARG A 7 -12.17 27.52 36.81
N GLU A 8 -12.09 28.27 35.73
CA GLU A 8 -12.09 27.71 34.37
C GLU A 8 -10.98 26.66 34.28
N LEU A 9 -11.39 25.39 34.25
CA LEU A 9 -10.55 24.29 33.81
C LEU A 9 -10.26 24.54 32.33
N GLY A 10 -9.07 25.06 32.03
CA GLY A 10 -8.56 25.17 30.67
C GLY A 10 -8.65 23.81 29.96
N PRO A 11 -8.73 23.78 28.62
CA PRO A 11 -8.86 22.54 27.87
C PRO A 11 -7.69 21.62 28.26
N GLU A 12 -8.02 20.44 28.78
CA GLU A 12 -7.04 19.36 28.91
C GLU A 12 -6.36 19.21 27.56
N MET A 13 -5.08 19.58 27.50
CA MET A 13 -4.17 19.13 26.46
C MET A 13 -4.06 17.62 26.62
N SER A 14 -5.07 16.90 26.13
CA SER A 14 -5.09 15.45 26.02
C SER A 14 -3.87 15.06 25.21
N GLY A 15 -2.80 14.72 25.93
CA GLY A 15 -1.53 14.32 25.33
C GLY A 15 -1.83 13.20 24.34
N LYS A 16 -1.23 13.30 23.15
CA LYS A 16 -1.32 12.29 22.08
C LYS A 16 -1.00 10.92 22.66
N ARG A 17 -2.05 10.19 23.05
CA ARG A 17 -1.93 8.96 23.82
C ARG A 17 -1.79 7.81 22.85
N PHE A 18 -0.93 6.86 23.20
CA PHE A 18 -0.74 5.62 22.44
C PHE A 18 -2.08 4.87 22.35
N ASP A 19 -2.51 4.51 21.13
CA ASP A 19 -3.76 3.80 20.88
C ASP A 19 -3.50 2.30 20.69
N LEU A 20 -3.72 1.55 21.76
CA LEU A 20 -3.60 0.09 21.79
C LEU A 20 -4.57 -0.61 20.83
N GLY A 21 -5.74 -0.03 20.58
CA GLY A 21 -6.73 -0.58 19.65
C GLY A 21 -6.23 -0.50 18.21
N ALA A 22 -5.70 0.66 17.81
CA ALA A 22 -5.10 0.83 16.49
C ALA A 22 -3.86 -0.06 16.31
N LEU A 23 -3.03 -0.20 17.36
CA LEU A 23 -1.89 -1.12 17.34
C LEU A 23 -2.35 -2.58 17.16
N ALA A 24 -3.36 -3.02 17.90
CA ALA A 24 -3.88 -4.38 17.78
C ALA A 24 -4.43 -4.65 16.37
N ASP A 25 -5.20 -3.70 15.82
CA ASP A 25 -5.75 -3.81 14.45
C ASP A 25 -4.61 -3.90 13.42
N LEU A 26 -3.53 -3.11 13.59
CA LEU A 26 -2.32 -3.17 12.77
C LEU A 26 -1.64 -4.55 12.86
N LEU A 27 -1.36 -5.03 14.07
CA LEU A 27 -0.67 -6.30 14.29
C LEU A 27 -1.45 -7.48 13.71
N ILE A 28 -2.77 -7.48 13.85
CA ILE A 28 -3.64 -8.51 13.26
C ILE A 28 -3.50 -8.49 11.72
N ILE A 29 -3.55 -7.32 11.08
CA ILE A 29 -3.40 -7.24 9.62
C ILE A 29 -2.02 -7.66 9.14
N LEU A 30 -0.96 -7.26 9.84
CA LEU A 30 0.39 -7.71 9.51
C LEU A 30 0.52 -9.22 9.67
N ALA A 31 -0.05 -9.79 10.75
CA ALA A 31 -0.07 -11.23 10.97
C ALA A 31 -0.81 -11.97 9.86
N VAL A 32 -2.00 -11.51 9.45
CA VAL A 32 -2.75 -12.11 8.34
C VAL A 32 -1.95 -12.03 7.03
N LEU A 33 -1.37 -10.87 6.73
CA LEU A 33 -0.57 -10.67 5.53
C LEU A 33 0.64 -11.61 5.47
N VAL A 34 1.31 -11.86 6.60
CA VAL A 34 2.46 -12.75 6.68
C VAL A 34 2.03 -14.21 6.71
N ILE A 35 1.21 -14.61 7.68
CA ILE A 35 0.84 -16.02 7.92
C ILE A 35 0.18 -16.61 6.67
N VAL A 36 -0.83 -15.96 6.10
CA VAL A 36 -1.53 -16.51 4.92
C VAL A 36 -0.57 -16.64 3.73
N LYS A 37 0.31 -15.65 3.52
CA LYS A 37 1.32 -15.73 2.46
C LYS A 37 2.23 -16.94 2.67
N GLN A 38 2.79 -17.09 3.87
CA GLN A 38 3.73 -18.17 4.18
C GLN A 38 3.08 -19.55 4.13
N SER A 39 1.81 -19.67 4.50
CA SER A 39 1.06 -20.92 4.40
C SER A 39 0.77 -21.34 2.96
N VAL A 40 0.61 -20.37 2.03
CA VAL A 40 0.28 -20.65 0.62
C VAL A 40 1.54 -20.80 -0.24
N LEU A 41 2.65 -20.16 0.14
CA LEU A 41 3.88 -20.13 -0.66
C LEU A 41 4.43 -21.53 -1.06
N PRO A 42 4.38 -22.58 -0.21
CA PRO A 42 4.80 -23.94 -0.59
C PRO A 42 3.95 -24.57 -1.70
N PHE A 43 2.72 -24.09 -1.89
CA PHE A 43 1.75 -24.64 -2.84
C PHE A 43 1.62 -23.79 -4.10
N SER A 44 1.73 -22.46 -3.97
CA SER A 44 1.65 -21.56 -5.12
C SER A 44 2.42 -20.27 -4.92
N TYR A 45 3.45 -20.11 -5.75
CA TYR A 45 4.23 -18.88 -5.85
C TYR A 45 3.41 -17.71 -6.41
N LEU A 46 2.51 -18.00 -7.34
CA LEU A 46 1.68 -17.00 -8.00
C LEU A 46 0.62 -16.43 -7.05
N TYR A 47 -0.09 -17.32 -6.34
CA TYR A 47 -1.30 -16.99 -5.57
C TYR A 47 -1.04 -16.67 -4.09
N ALA A 48 0.17 -16.89 -3.56
CA ALA A 48 0.48 -16.56 -2.16
C ALA A 48 0.24 -15.07 -1.81
N GLY A 49 0.63 -14.16 -2.71
CA GLY A 49 0.36 -12.72 -2.58
C GLY A 49 -1.14 -12.38 -2.63
N PRO A 50 -1.87 -12.78 -3.69
CA PRO A 50 -3.32 -12.61 -3.81
C PRO A 50 -4.10 -13.13 -2.60
N ALA A 51 -3.86 -14.38 -2.18
CA ALA A 51 -4.55 -14.99 -1.04
C ALA A 51 -4.33 -14.18 0.24
N SER A 52 -3.08 -13.79 0.51
CA SER A 52 -2.70 -12.94 1.65
C SER A 52 -3.45 -11.61 1.67
N THR A 53 -3.47 -10.87 0.56
CA THR A 53 -4.17 -9.57 0.51
C THR A 53 -5.69 -9.71 0.56
N PHE A 54 -6.27 -10.74 -0.07
CA PHE A 54 -7.70 -10.97 -0.01
C PHE A 54 -8.16 -11.27 1.43
N SER A 55 -7.45 -12.16 2.13
CA SER A 55 -7.72 -12.43 3.55
C SER A 55 -7.56 -11.17 4.41
N ALA A 56 -6.52 -10.36 4.17
CA ALA A 56 -6.32 -9.10 4.88
C ALA A 56 -7.41 -8.07 4.59
N MET A 57 -7.96 -8.02 3.37
CA MET A 57 -9.10 -7.16 3.04
C MET A 57 -10.37 -7.55 3.81
N LEU A 58 -10.65 -8.85 3.92
CA LEU A 58 -11.79 -9.35 4.71
C LEU A 58 -11.63 -8.98 6.19
N VAL A 59 -10.48 -9.31 6.77
CA VAL A 59 -10.20 -9.02 8.19
C VAL A 59 -10.17 -7.51 8.43
N GLY A 60 -9.54 -6.74 7.55
CA GLY A 60 -9.44 -5.27 7.65
C GLY A 60 -10.81 -4.61 7.60
N THR A 61 -11.70 -5.10 6.73
CA THR A 61 -13.10 -4.64 6.68
C THR A 61 -13.82 -4.89 8.00
N ILE A 62 -13.64 -6.07 8.61
CA ILE A 62 -14.24 -6.41 9.91
C ILE A 62 -13.69 -5.50 11.02
N LEU A 63 -12.37 -5.31 11.07
CA LEU A 63 -11.71 -4.46 12.07
C LEU A 63 -12.18 -3.02 11.97
N LEU A 64 -12.24 -2.44 10.76
CA LEU A 64 -12.75 -1.09 10.55
C LEU A 64 -14.19 -0.95 11.03
N ARG A 65 -15.08 -1.88 10.64
CA ARG A 65 -16.49 -1.85 11.05
C ARG A 65 -16.66 -1.94 12.57
N ARG A 66 -15.86 -2.74 13.27
CA ARG A 66 -15.86 -2.82 14.74
C ARG A 66 -15.49 -1.50 15.42
N ARG A 67 -14.81 -0.60 14.71
CA ARG A 67 -14.44 0.75 15.17
C ARG A 67 -15.41 1.83 14.66
N GLY A 68 -16.51 1.46 14.00
CA GLY A 68 -17.43 2.41 13.37
C GLY A 68 -16.86 3.09 12.12
N LEU A 69 -15.78 2.55 11.55
CA LEU A 69 -15.12 3.04 10.35
C LEU A 69 -15.44 2.17 9.13
N GLY A 70 -15.20 2.70 7.94
CA GLY A 70 -15.16 1.96 6.69
C GLY A 70 -14.05 2.47 5.77
N TRP A 71 -13.85 1.78 4.64
CA TRP A 71 -12.83 2.15 3.65
C TRP A 71 -12.97 3.59 3.12
N LYS A 72 -14.20 4.13 3.10
CA LYS A 72 -14.48 5.53 2.74
C LYS A 72 -13.87 6.56 3.68
N ASP A 73 -13.64 6.17 4.94
CA ASP A 73 -13.01 7.01 5.97
C ASP A 73 -11.48 7.03 5.79
N LEU A 74 -10.97 6.00 5.12
CA LEU A 74 -9.58 5.89 4.63
C LEU A 74 -9.43 6.33 3.16
N GLY A 75 -10.39 7.10 2.63
CA GLY A 75 -10.26 7.69 1.30
C GLY A 75 -10.66 6.79 0.12
N LEU A 76 -11.26 5.61 0.32
CA LEU A 76 -11.93 4.89 -0.78
C LEU A 76 -13.25 5.59 -1.14
N ARG A 77 -13.16 6.59 -2.01
CA ARG A 77 -14.29 7.41 -2.45
C ARG A 77 -14.26 7.54 -3.96
N TRP A 78 -15.44 7.56 -4.59
CA TRP A 78 -15.54 7.83 -6.02
C TRP A 78 -15.04 9.26 -6.34
N PRO A 79 -14.18 9.43 -7.35
CA PRO A 79 -13.88 10.71 -7.99
C PRO A 79 -15.08 11.64 -8.17
N VAL A 80 -15.03 12.79 -7.52
CA VAL A 80 -15.96 13.91 -7.76
C VAL A 80 -15.53 14.72 -8.98
N ASN A 81 -14.22 14.84 -9.20
CA ASN A 81 -13.64 15.52 -10.36
C ASN A 81 -12.65 14.57 -11.05
N TRP A 82 -13.05 14.08 -12.22
CA TRP A 82 -12.27 13.13 -13.02
C TRP A 82 -11.01 13.75 -13.60
N TRP A 83 -11.02 15.01 -14.04
CA TRP A 83 -9.82 15.68 -14.52
C TRP A 83 -8.75 15.81 -13.44
N LYS A 84 -9.16 16.18 -12.22
CA LYS A 84 -8.26 16.18 -11.07
C LYS A 84 -7.73 14.77 -10.77
N THR A 85 -8.58 13.76 -10.88
CA THR A 85 -8.19 12.36 -10.63
C THR A 85 -7.18 11.88 -11.68
N ILE A 86 -7.39 12.20 -12.96
CA ILE A 86 -6.44 11.92 -14.05
C ILE A 86 -5.12 12.65 -13.80
N GLY A 87 -5.16 13.95 -13.49
CA GLY A 87 -3.95 14.72 -13.19
C GLY A 87 -3.16 14.15 -12.01
N LEU A 88 -3.85 13.74 -10.93
CA LEU A 88 -3.21 13.07 -9.79
C LEU A 88 -2.71 11.68 -10.14
N THR A 89 -3.37 10.95 -11.03
CA THR A 89 -2.90 9.63 -11.51
C THR A 89 -1.59 9.80 -12.27
N LEU A 90 -1.52 10.74 -13.21
CA LEU A 90 -0.30 11.06 -13.95
C LEU A 90 0.82 11.57 -13.03
N LEU A 91 0.49 12.41 -12.04
CA LEU A 91 1.44 12.84 -11.03
C LEU A 91 1.97 11.65 -10.20
N SER A 92 1.08 10.74 -9.78
CA SER A 92 1.48 9.51 -9.08
C SER A 92 2.45 8.71 -9.93
N MET A 93 2.17 8.57 -11.23
CA MET A 93 3.04 7.86 -12.16
C MET A 93 4.42 8.53 -12.30
N GLY A 94 4.46 9.85 -12.47
CA GLY A 94 5.72 10.59 -12.55
C GLY A 94 6.56 10.48 -11.29
N LEU A 95 5.93 10.60 -10.10
CA LEU A 95 6.62 10.44 -8.82
C LEU A 95 7.12 9.02 -8.61
N PHE A 96 6.35 8.01 -9.00
CA PHE A 96 6.76 6.62 -8.94
C PHE A 96 7.99 6.38 -9.80
N ILE A 97 7.95 6.76 -11.08
CA ILE A 97 9.08 6.61 -12.02
C ILE A 97 10.32 7.32 -11.48
N ALA A 98 10.19 8.58 -11.06
CA ALA A 98 11.33 9.33 -10.53
C ALA A 98 11.96 8.64 -9.32
N ALA A 99 11.12 8.14 -8.40
CA ALA A 99 11.58 7.47 -7.19
C ALA A 99 12.22 6.10 -7.49
N THR A 100 11.62 5.30 -8.38
CA THR A 100 12.15 3.98 -8.75
C THR A 100 13.44 4.10 -9.56
N GLN A 101 13.53 5.02 -10.53
CA GLN A 101 14.76 5.22 -11.30
C GLN A 101 15.91 5.70 -10.41
N LEU A 102 15.64 6.59 -9.45
CA LEU A 102 16.67 7.03 -8.49
C LEU A 102 17.14 5.87 -7.61
N MET A 103 16.22 5.04 -7.12
CA MET A 103 16.59 3.87 -6.32
C MET A 103 17.30 2.81 -7.16
N GLN A 104 16.98 2.67 -8.44
CA GLN A 104 17.67 1.74 -9.34
C GLN A 104 19.16 2.06 -9.47
N LEU A 105 19.54 3.35 -9.58
CA LEU A 105 20.96 3.76 -9.60
C LEU A 105 21.74 3.29 -8.37
N PHE A 106 21.07 3.22 -7.22
CA PHE A 106 21.64 2.67 -6.00
C PHE A 106 21.60 1.14 -5.99
N ALA A 107 20.46 0.54 -6.29
CA ALA A 107 20.25 -0.91 -6.22
C ALA A 107 21.18 -1.68 -7.17
N ASP A 108 21.38 -1.19 -8.39
CA ASP A 108 22.28 -1.77 -9.41
C ASP A 108 23.74 -1.85 -8.92
N ALA A 109 24.15 -0.95 -8.02
CA ALA A 109 25.51 -0.93 -7.49
C ALA A 109 25.77 -1.97 -6.38
N PHE A 110 24.72 -2.48 -5.73
CA PHE A 110 24.85 -3.29 -4.51
C PHE A 110 24.14 -4.65 -4.56
N PHE A 111 23.16 -4.83 -5.45
CA PHE A 111 22.32 -6.02 -5.48
C PHE A 111 22.12 -6.51 -6.90
N GLU A 112 22.09 -7.84 -7.07
CA GLU A 112 21.77 -8.49 -8.33
C GLU A 112 20.30 -8.25 -8.70
N ASP A 113 20.07 -7.86 -9.96
CA ASP A 113 18.73 -7.80 -10.54
C ASP A 113 18.31 -9.18 -11.03
N VAL A 114 17.43 -9.83 -10.26
CA VAL A 114 16.84 -11.14 -10.59
C VAL A 114 15.47 -10.99 -11.29
N GLY A 115 15.07 -9.76 -11.62
CA GLY A 115 13.81 -9.40 -12.23
C GLY A 115 12.61 -9.89 -11.41
N THR A 116 11.88 -10.87 -11.95
CA THR A 116 10.71 -11.47 -11.28
C THR A 116 10.86 -12.96 -10.97
N SER A 117 12.07 -13.51 -11.07
CA SER A 117 12.39 -14.91 -10.77
C SER A 117 11.41 -15.91 -11.41
N GLY A 118 11.08 -15.69 -12.68
CA GLY A 118 10.18 -16.55 -13.45
C GLY A 118 8.70 -16.55 -13.04
N ARG A 119 8.30 -15.74 -12.06
CA ARG A 119 6.93 -15.73 -11.50
C ARG A 119 5.84 -15.53 -12.56
N PHE A 120 6.18 -14.86 -13.67
CA PHE A 120 5.26 -14.45 -14.71
C PHE A 120 5.52 -15.09 -16.08
N ASP A 121 6.44 -16.06 -16.18
CA ASP A 121 6.88 -16.62 -17.48
C ASP A 121 5.75 -17.31 -18.25
N HIS A 122 4.76 -17.84 -17.54
CA HIS A 122 3.57 -18.50 -18.10
C HIS A 122 2.64 -17.56 -18.90
N ILE A 123 2.91 -16.25 -18.90
CA ILE A 123 2.08 -15.23 -19.55
C ILE A 123 2.47 -15.03 -21.01
N GLU A 124 3.75 -15.22 -21.38
CA GLU A 124 4.24 -14.93 -22.74
C GLU A 124 3.45 -15.72 -23.79
N GLY A 125 2.83 -15.02 -24.74
CA GLY A 125 2.00 -15.61 -25.81
C GLY A 125 0.69 -16.29 -25.34
N ASN A 126 0.37 -16.30 -24.05
CA ASN A 126 -0.79 -17.00 -23.49
C ASN A 126 -1.90 -16.04 -23.07
N LEU A 127 -2.91 -15.87 -23.95
CA LEU A 127 -4.01 -14.92 -23.72
C LEU A 127 -4.83 -15.25 -22.48
N ALA A 128 -5.08 -16.53 -22.19
CA ALA A 128 -5.86 -16.94 -21.02
C ALA A 128 -5.12 -16.60 -19.72
N ALA A 129 -3.81 -16.89 -19.66
CA ALA A 129 -2.96 -16.50 -18.53
C ALA A 129 -2.90 -14.98 -18.37
N TYR A 130 -2.74 -14.24 -19.47
CA TYR A 130 -2.72 -12.78 -19.48
C TYR A 130 -4.02 -12.19 -18.92
N ILE A 131 -5.19 -12.67 -19.37
CA ILE A 131 -6.50 -12.21 -18.86
C ILE A 131 -6.62 -12.52 -17.36
N GLY A 132 -6.24 -13.73 -16.94
CA GLY A 132 -6.20 -14.10 -15.53
C GLY A 132 -5.29 -13.17 -14.72
N MET A 133 -4.14 -12.78 -15.28
CA MET A 133 -3.23 -11.84 -14.64
C MET A 133 -3.77 -10.42 -14.58
N MET A 134 -4.45 -9.94 -15.62
CA MET A 134 -5.11 -8.62 -15.60
C MET A 134 -6.14 -8.53 -14.48
N LEU A 135 -6.90 -9.60 -14.24
CA LEU A 135 -7.83 -9.65 -13.10
C LEU A 135 -7.08 -9.52 -11.76
N LEU A 136 -5.96 -10.21 -11.60
CA LEU A 136 -5.13 -10.09 -10.39
C LEU A 136 -4.46 -8.71 -10.27
N VAL A 137 -4.04 -8.10 -11.38
CA VAL A 137 -3.46 -6.75 -11.40
C VAL A 137 -4.44 -5.72 -10.86
N TRP A 138 -5.70 -5.74 -11.32
CA TRP A 138 -6.69 -4.74 -10.91
C TRP A 138 -7.35 -5.02 -9.56
N THR A 139 -7.32 -6.27 -9.08
CA THR A 139 -7.85 -6.63 -7.76
C THR A 139 -6.77 -6.65 -6.70
N HIS A 140 -5.88 -7.64 -6.75
CA HIS A 140 -4.77 -7.80 -5.80
C HIS A 140 -3.72 -6.69 -5.99
N GLY A 141 -3.10 -6.63 -7.17
CA GLY A 141 -1.91 -5.82 -7.43
C GLY A 141 -2.16 -4.31 -7.56
N SER A 142 -3.36 -3.81 -7.30
CA SER A 142 -3.61 -2.37 -7.23
C SER A 142 -4.65 -2.06 -6.17
N PHE A 143 -5.89 -2.52 -6.33
CA PHE A 143 -6.98 -2.16 -5.43
C PHE A 143 -6.74 -2.61 -3.98
N PHE A 144 -6.41 -3.88 -3.73
CA PHE A 144 -6.15 -4.39 -2.38
C PHE A 144 -4.85 -3.83 -1.81
N GLU A 145 -3.78 -3.77 -2.60
CA GLU A 145 -2.50 -3.27 -2.10
C GLU A 145 -2.54 -1.78 -1.74
N GLU A 146 -3.19 -0.93 -2.54
CA GLU A 146 -3.33 0.48 -2.14
C GLU A 146 -4.18 0.60 -0.87
N LEU A 147 -5.31 -0.10 -0.77
CA LEU A 147 -6.17 -0.04 0.42
C LEU A 147 -5.47 -0.56 1.68
N LEU A 148 -4.70 -1.63 1.58
CA LEU A 148 -4.01 -2.21 2.74
C LEU A 148 -2.78 -1.41 3.12
N PHE A 149 -1.89 -1.11 2.18
CA PHE A 149 -0.59 -0.50 2.49
C PHE A 149 -0.68 1.02 2.62
N ARG A 150 -1.43 1.71 1.74
CA ARG A 150 -1.49 3.18 1.77
C ARG A 150 -2.59 3.66 2.69
N ALA A 151 -3.75 3.02 2.67
CA ALA A 151 -4.85 3.39 3.57
C ALA A 151 -4.70 2.76 4.96
N PHE A 152 -4.89 1.45 5.09
CA PHE A 152 -5.05 0.80 6.40
C PHE A 152 -3.77 0.86 7.26
N VAL A 153 -2.63 0.39 6.75
CA VAL A 153 -1.38 0.29 7.53
C VAL A 153 -0.89 1.67 7.95
N ILE A 154 -0.90 2.67 7.05
CA ILE A 154 -0.48 4.03 7.40
C ILE A 154 -1.39 4.62 8.47
N ASP A 155 -2.70 4.47 8.29
CA ASP A 155 -3.67 5.04 9.19
C ASP A 155 -3.59 4.42 10.59
N ARG A 156 -3.62 3.08 10.69
CA ARG A 156 -3.53 2.40 11.98
C ARG A 156 -2.19 2.64 12.67
N THR A 157 -1.08 2.67 11.93
CA THR A 157 0.23 3.00 12.49
C THR A 157 0.23 4.43 13.03
N SER A 158 -0.20 5.42 12.24
CA SER A 158 -0.19 6.80 12.73
C SER A 158 -1.13 7.01 13.92
N THR A 159 -2.33 6.43 13.90
CA THR A 159 -3.27 6.49 15.04
C THR A 159 -2.68 5.85 16.29
N ALA A 160 -2.04 4.68 16.18
CA ALA A 160 -1.40 4.01 17.30
C ALA A 160 -0.38 4.90 18.01
N PHE A 161 0.35 5.74 17.26
CA PHE A 161 1.38 6.62 17.80
C PHE A 161 0.93 8.08 17.97
N GLY A 162 -0.37 8.37 17.92
CA GLY A 162 -0.94 9.66 18.33
C GLY A 162 -1.24 10.68 17.21
N GLY A 163 -1.22 10.27 15.94
CA GLY A 163 -1.78 11.07 14.83
C GLY A 163 -1.10 12.43 14.63
N SER A 164 0.21 12.42 14.44
CA SER A 164 1.01 13.60 14.09
C SER A 164 1.61 13.48 12.69
N TRP A 165 2.07 14.58 12.11
CA TRP A 165 2.80 14.51 10.84
C TRP A 165 4.06 13.63 10.93
N ARG A 166 4.72 13.58 12.10
CA ARG A 166 5.90 12.72 12.32
C ARG A 166 5.52 11.24 12.30
N THR A 167 4.40 10.89 12.92
CA THR A 167 3.90 9.51 12.92
C THR A 167 3.33 9.11 11.57
N ASP A 168 2.79 10.06 10.81
CA ASP A 168 2.37 9.85 9.42
C ASP A 168 3.56 9.48 8.54
N ILE A 169 4.67 10.23 8.61
CA ILE A 169 5.88 9.91 7.85
C ILE A 169 6.49 8.58 8.32
N GLY A 170 6.56 8.36 9.63
CA GLY A 170 7.01 7.07 10.18
C GLY A 170 6.15 5.90 9.70
N ALA A 171 4.83 6.09 9.64
CA ALA A 171 3.88 5.11 9.14
C ALA A 171 4.02 4.86 7.63
N ALA A 172 4.24 5.91 6.84
CA ALA A 172 4.57 5.80 5.42
C ALA A 172 5.85 4.98 5.21
N LEU A 173 6.92 5.30 5.94
CA LEU A 173 8.18 4.57 5.86
C LEU A 173 8.01 3.09 6.27
N PHE A 174 7.34 2.84 7.39
CA PHE A 174 7.06 1.48 7.87
C PHE A 174 6.27 0.68 6.82
N SER A 175 5.20 1.27 6.28
CA SER A 175 4.38 0.62 5.26
C SER A 175 5.20 0.29 4.01
N SER A 176 6.04 1.22 3.54
CA SER A 176 6.89 1.05 2.37
C SER A 176 7.96 -0.01 2.52
N VAL A 177 8.63 -0.07 3.69
CA VAL A 177 9.60 -1.13 4.00
C VAL A 177 8.89 -2.48 4.01
N PHE A 178 7.73 -2.57 4.66
CA PHE A 178 6.95 -3.81 4.68
C PHE A 178 6.44 -4.21 3.28
N PHE A 179 6.06 -3.24 2.46
CA PHE A 179 5.64 -3.45 1.07
C PHE A 179 6.78 -4.03 0.22
N GLY A 180 7.98 -3.45 0.29
CA GLY A 180 9.18 -3.96 -0.37
C GLY A 180 9.56 -5.37 0.10
N TYR A 181 9.56 -5.61 1.42
CA TYR A 181 9.78 -6.94 2.00
C TYR A 181 8.82 -7.99 1.42
N ARG A 182 7.54 -7.64 1.24
CA ARG A 182 6.56 -8.57 0.67
C ARG A 182 6.86 -8.96 -0.77
N HIS A 183 7.68 -8.19 -1.49
CA HIS A 183 8.09 -8.45 -2.87
C HIS A 183 9.45 -9.14 -2.99
N TYR A 184 10.28 -9.06 -1.95
CA TYR A 184 11.62 -9.66 -1.89
C TYR A 184 11.67 -11.11 -2.39
N TYR A 185 10.70 -11.94 -2.00
CA TYR A 185 10.75 -13.37 -2.30
C TYR A 185 10.94 -13.69 -3.79
N TYR A 186 10.37 -12.90 -4.71
CA TYR A 186 10.49 -13.09 -6.17
C TYR A 186 11.29 -12.01 -6.90
N GLN A 187 11.58 -10.89 -6.24
CA GLN A 187 12.33 -9.77 -6.84
C GLN A 187 13.74 -9.61 -6.27
N GLY A 188 14.13 -10.42 -5.28
CA GLY A 188 15.37 -10.24 -4.54
C GLY A 188 15.42 -8.91 -3.78
N MET A 189 16.60 -8.55 -3.29
CA MET A 189 16.80 -7.28 -2.58
C MET A 189 16.69 -6.08 -3.50
N HIS A 190 17.19 -6.22 -4.73
CA HIS A 190 17.15 -5.19 -5.76
C HIS A 190 15.71 -4.69 -5.99
N GLY A 191 14.81 -5.57 -6.42
CA GLY A 191 13.43 -5.15 -6.67
C GLY A 191 12.63 -4.87 -5.40
N ALA A 192 12.99 -5.44 -4.24
CA ALA A 192 12.38 -5.06 -2.95
C ALA A 192 12.63 -3.58 -2.61
N LEU A 193 13.85 -3.07 -2.85
CA LEU A 193 14.18 -1.66 -2.62
C LEU A 193 13.44 -0.75 -3.60
N ILE A 194 13.45 -1.08 -4.88
CA ILE A 194 12.75 -0.32 -5.93
C ILE A 194 11.24 -0.25 -5.63
N THR A 195 10.62 -1.40 -5.38
CA THR A 195 9.19 -1.49 -5.05
C THR A 195 8.86 -0.77 -3.74
N GLY A 196 9.73 -0.87 -2.73
CA GLY A 196 9.55 -0.17 -1.45
C GLY A 196 9.56 1.36 -1.62
N VAL A 197 10.50 1.90 -2.40
CA VAL A 197 10.59 3.34 -2.69
C VAL A 197 9.42 3.83 -3.55
N GLY A 198 9.01 3.07 -4.56
CA GLY A 198 7.77 3.36 -5.30
C GLY A 198 6.55 3.38 -4.38
N GLY A 199 6.48 2.44 -3.44
CA GLY A 199 5.47 2.43 -2.37
C GLY A 199 5.53 3.66 -1.48
N PHE A 200 6.72 4.15 -1.15
CA PHE A 200 6.92 5.39 -0.38
C PHE A 200 6.47 6.62 -1.13
N ALA A 201 6.75 6.74 -2.44
CA ALA A 201 6.24 7.83 -3.26
C ALA A 201 4.70 7.90 -3.23
N PHE A 202 4.03 6.74 -3.35
CA PHE A 202 2.57 6.66 -3.24
C PHE A 202 2.07 6.99 -1.84
N ALA A 203 2.75 6.52 -0.79
CA ALA A 203 2.40 6.85 0.60
C ALA A 203 2.50 8.35 0.87
N MET A 204 3.55 9.01 0.39
CA MET A 204 3.72 10.46 0.53
C MET A 204 2.64 11.22 -0.24
N LEU A 205 2.28 10.78 -1.44
CA LEU A 205 1.20 11.41 -2.21
C LEU A 205 -0.16 11.22 -1.52
N TYR A 206 -0.44 10.03 -0.97
CA TYR A 206 -1.64 9.74 -0.20
C TYR A 206 -1.79 10.67 1.02
N LEU A 207 -0.69 10.89 1.74
CA LEU A 207 -0.65 11.85 2.86
C LEU A 207 -0.81 13.29 2.38
N TRP A 208 -0.15 13.68 1.29
CA TRP A 208 -0.21 15.03 0.72
C TRP A 208 -1.62 15.42 0.25
N ILE A 209 -2.36 14.50 -0.37
CA ILE A 209 -3.78 14.73 -0.73
C ILE A 209 -4.72 14.65 0.48
N GLY A 210 -4.18 14.47 1.69
CA GLY A 210 -4.90 14.48 2.96
C GLY A 210 -5.75 13.23 3.19
N ARG A 211 -5.36 12.07 2.64
CA ARG A 211 -6.09 10.79 2.76
C ARG A 211 -7.52 10.82 2.20
N LYS A 212 -7.82 11.77 1.31
CA LYS A 212 -9.20 12.05 0.87
C LYS A 212 -9.69 11.14 -0.24
N ASN A 213 -8.80 10.71 -1.13
CA ASN A 213 -9.15 9.89 -2.28
C ASN A 213 -7.96 9.03 -2.73
N ILE A 214 -8.07 7.72 -2.58
CA ILE A 214 -7.02 6.75 -2.94
C ILE A 214 -7.06 6.32 -4.42
N MET A 215 -8.14 6.63 -5.14
CA MET A 215 -8.35 6.18 -6.53
C MET A 215 -7.21 6.54 -7.50
N PRO A 216 -6.59 7.74 -7.45
CA PRO A 216 -5.46 8.04 -8.33
C PRO A 216 -4.28 7.06 -8.18
N LEU A 217 -4.01 6.59 -6.96
CA LEU A 217 -2.95 5.61 -6.69
C LEU A 217 -3.32 4.23 -7.23
N ILE A 218 -4.58 3.81 -7.06
CA ILE A 218 -5.09 2.54 -7.60
C ILE A 218 -4.96 2.54 -9.12
N PHE A 219 -5.33 3.64 -9.79
CA PHE A 219 -5.20 3.74 -11.24
C PHE A 219 -3.74 3.74 -11.69
N ALA A 220 -2.88 4.52 -11.04
CA ALA A 220 -1.46 4.57 -11.38
C ALA A 220 -0.80 3.19 -11.23
N HIS A 221 -1.04 2.52 -10.11
CA HIS A 221 -0.51 1.18 -9.85
C HIS A 221 -1.04 0.15 -10.86
N GLY A 222 -2.35 0.14 -11.10
CA GLY A 222 -3.00 -0.76 -12.05
C GLY A 222 -2.49 -0.56 -13.47
N ILE A 223 -2.27 0.69 -13.90
CA ILE A 223 -1.70 1.01 -15.22
C ILE A 223 -0.26 0.51 -15.34
N PHE A 224 0.62 0.78 -14.38
CA PHE A 224 2.00 0.27 -14.41
C PHE A 224 2.05 -1.25 -14.48
N ASN A 225 1.28 -1.91 -13.63
CA ASN A 225 1.22 -3.36 -13.62
C ASN A 225 0.65 -3.89 -14.93
N SER A 226 -0.38 -3.24 -15.50
CA SER A 226 -0.93 -3.64 -16.80
C SER A 226 0.10 -3.51 -17.92
N LEU A 227 0.86 -2.41 -17.96
CA LEU A 227 1.94 -2.21 -18.93
C LEU A 227 2.99 -3.32 -18.80
N GLY A 228 3.49 -3.56 -17.58
CA GLY A 228 4.51 -4.59 -17.34
C GLY A 228 4.04 -6.01 -17.71
N GLN A 229 2.78 -6.35 -17.45
CA GLN A 229 2.23 -7.66 -17.84
C GLN A 229 1.91 -7.73 -19.35
N THR A 230 1.60 -6.60 -19.99
CA THR A 230 1.43 -6.52 -21.45
C THR A 230 2.76 -6.74 -22.16
N PHE A 231 3.84 -6.13 -21.69
CA PHE A 231 5.18 -6.35 -22.25
C PHE A 231 5.59 -7.82 -22.13
N ARG A 232 5.34 -8.45 -20.98
CA ARG A 232 5.55 -9.89 -20.78
C ARG A 232 4.72 -10.75 -21.74
N PHE A 233 3.44 -10.44 -21.91
CA PHE A 233 2.56 -11.16 -22.85
C PHE A 233 3.08 -11.08 -24.30
N LEU A 234 3.62 -9.92 -24.70
CA LEU A 234 4.18 -9.67 -26.02
C LEU A 234 5.62 -10.18 -26.20
N GLY A 235 6.26 -10.72 -25.16
CA GLY A 235 7.67 -11.14 -25.20
C GLY A 235 8.67 -9.98 -25.29
N ILE A 236 8.26 -8.76 -24.93
CA ILE A 236 9.14 -7.60 -24.83
C ILE A 236 9.86 -7.73 -23.49
N ARG A 237 11.17 -7.97 -23.54
CA ARG A 237 12.03 -8.05 -22.34
C ARG A 237 12.62 -6.68 -22.05
N ASP A 238 12.55 -6.28 -20.78
CA ASP A 238 13.19 -5.08 -20.22
C ASP A 238 14.72 -5.25 -20.18
#